data_AF-A0A926JN36-F1
#
_entry.id   AF-A0A926JN36-F1
#
_cell.length_a   1.000
_cell.length_b   1.000
_cell.length_c   1.000
_cell.angle_alpha   90.00
_cell.angle_beta   90.00
_cell.angle_gamma   90.00
#
_symmetry.space_group_name_H-M   'P 1'
#
loop_
_entity.id
_entity.type
_entity.pdbx_description
1 polymer ?
#
loop_
_entity_poly.entity_id
_entity_poly.type
_entity_poly.pdbx_seq_one_letter_code
_entity_poly.pdbx_strand_id
1 'polypeptide(L)'
;MAATGMLVLAMSNPAAAATMEYDTAVKDTTSVNDYYCVVKDDLWTTARACFKPYGDVLFAGDEFKDGASATTEWQNELRDSNGNWGLYRNGKCTWSGGSGTQGSCNKEMYEYSSKNAHGGVGSRVRVKACVGDSCSSWSRWILNA
;
A
#
# COMPACT_ATOMS: atom_id res chain seq x y z
N MET A 1 44.45 -33.00 -23.43
CA MET A 1 43.09 -32.50 -23.69
C MET A 1 42.71 -31.60 -22.51
N ALA A 2 42.63 -30.28 -22.71
CA ALA A 2 42.30 -29.33 -21.65
C ALA A 2 40.92 -28.76 -21.95
N ALA A 3 39.95 -29.02 -21.05
CA ALA A 3 38.62 -28.45 -21.13
C ALA A 3 38.66 -27.04 -20.51
N THR A 4 38.55 -26.03 -21.36
CA THR A 4 38.46 -24.63 -20.95
C THR A 4 37.07 -24.39 -20.35
N GLY A 5 37.01 -24.21 -19.03
CA GLY A 5 35.78 -23.88 -18.32
C GLY A 5 35.36 -22.44 -18.62
N MET A 6 34.16 -22.27 -19.17
CA MET A 6 33.55 -20.97 -19.43
C MET A 6 32.92 -20.44 -18.14
N LEU A 7 33.51 -19.38 -17.56
CA LEU A 7 32.96 -18.68 -16.41
C LEU A 7 31.82 -17.76 -16.90
N VAL A 8 30.57 -18.15 -16.63
CA VAL A 8 29.40 -17.30 -16.88
C VAL A 8 29.25 -16.34 -15.70
N LEU A 9 29.62 -15.08 -15.90
CA LEU A 9 29.33 -13.99 -14.97
C LEU A 9 27.83 -13.67 -15.08
N ALA A 10 27.04 -14.15 -14.11
CA ALA A 10 25.64 -13.75 -13.98
C ALA A 10 25.59 -12.25 -13.65
N MET A 11 25.18 -11.44 -14.63
CA MET A 11 24.90 -10.02 -14.40
C MET A 11 23.63 -9.92 -13.56
N SER A 12 23.78 -9.60 -12.27
CA SER A 12 22.66 -9.29 -11.41
C SER A 12 22.03 -7.98 -11.88
N ASN A 13 20.85 -8.04 -12.51
CA ASN A 13 20.06 -6.85 -12.78
C ASN A 13 19.71 -6.19 -11.44
N PRO A 14 20.07 -4.91 -11.21
CA PRO A 14 19.55 -4.18 -10.06
C PRO A 14 18.03 -4.07 -10.22
N ALA A 15 17.28 -4.49 -9.21
CA ALA A 15 15.84 -4.31 -9.18
C ALA A 15 15.53 -2.81 -9.29
N ALA A 16 14.73 -2.42 -10.28
CA ALA A 16 14.25 -1.04 -10.39
C ALA A 16 13.48 -0.69 -9.11
N ALA A 17 13.79 0.45 -8.50
CA ALA A 17 13.06 0.93 -7.33
C ALA A 17 11.59 1.12 -7.71
N ALA A 18 10.67 0.66 -6.85
CA ALA A 18 9.24 0.88 -7.05
C ALA A 18 8.95 2.38 -7.14
N THR A 19 8.38 2.82 -8.27
CA THR A 19 7.93 4.20 -8.46
C THR A 19 6.65 4.43 -7.65
N MET A 20 6.58 5.56 -6.95
CA MET A 20 5.39 5.91 -6.17
C MET A 20 4.19 6.20 -7.09
N GLU A 21 3.09 5.51 -6.85
CA GLU A 21 1.81 5.72 -7.52
C GLU A 21 1.02 6.86 -6.85
N TYR A 22 0.31 7.67 -7.64
CA TYR A 22 -0.52 8.76 -7.14
C TYR A 22 -1.90 8.68 -7.79
N ASP A 23 -2.93 8.49 -6.97
CA ASP A 23 -4.30 8.32 -7.44
C ASP A 23 -5.26 9.23 -6.67
N THR A 24 -6.23 9.76 -7.40
CA THR A 24 -7.36 10.48 -6.83
C THR A 24 -8.45 9.50 -6.47
N ALA A 25 -8.87 9.52 -5.21
CA ALA A 25 -9.92 8.68 -4.69
C ALA A 25 -11.28 9.05 -5.29
N VAL A 26 -12.08 8.03 -5.61
CA VAL A 26 -13.48 8.20 -6.01
C VAL A 26 -14.35 8.17 -4.77
N LYS A 27 -15.40 9.01 -4.72
CA LYS A 27 -16.31 9.06 -3.57
C LYS A 27 -16.84 7.66 -3.24
N ASP A 28 -16.72 7.27 -1.97
CA ASP A 28 -17.13 5.97 -1.47
C ASP A 28 -17.84 6.12 -0.12
N THR A 29 -18.90 5.35 0.09
CA THR A 29 -19.70 5.36 1.34
C THR A 29 -19.69 4.01 2.05
N THR A 30 -18.87 3.07 1.58
CA THR A 30 -18.68 1.76 2.18
C THR A 30 -18.20 1.90 3.63
N SER A 31 -18.87 1.22 4.55
CA SER A 31 -18.43 1.15 5.94
C SER A 31 -17.06 0.49 6.02
N VAL A 32 -16.15 1.10 6.78
CA VAL A 32 -14.77 0.63 6.94
C VAL A 32 -14.50 -0.01 8.31
N ASN A 33 -15.55 -0.21 9.12
CA ASN A 33 -15.42 -0.71 10.50
C ASN A 33 -14.81 -2.11 10.59
N ASP A 34 -14.96 -2.92 9.54
CA ASP A 34 -14.42 -4.29 9.46
C ASP A 34 -13.07 -4.35 8.74
N TYR A 35 -12.49 -3.19 8.39
CA TYR A 35 -11.24 -3.08 7.62
C TYR A 35 -10.06 -2.67 8.51
N TYR A 36 -8.85 -2.80 7.98
CA TYR A 36 -7.64 -2.47 8.70
C TYR A 36 -7.37 -0.98 8.60
N CYS A 37 -7.76 -0.25 9.64
CA CYS A 37 -7.67 1.20 9.68
C CYS A 37 -6.57 1.71 10.62
N VAL A 38 -5.99 2.84 10.23
CA VAL A 38 -5.17 3.70 11.09
C VAL A 38 -5.61 5.14 10.93
N VAL A 39 -5.39 5.94 11.96
CA VAL A 39 -5.83 7.32 12.03
C VAL A 39 -4.64 8.25 12.29
N LYS A 40 -4.72 9.45 11.73
CA LYS A 40 -3.87 10.57 12.09
C LYS A 40 -4.60 11.35 13.18
N ASP A 41 -4.11 11.18 14.41
CA ASP A 41 -4.58 11.93 15.57
C ASP A 41 -3.42 12.78 16.09
N ASP A 42 -3.52 14.11 15.99
CA ASP A 42 -2.61 15.04 16.69
C ASP A 42 -3.31 15.60 17.94
N LEU A 43 -4.34 16.41 17.71
CA LEU A 43 -5.25 16.91 18.76
C LEU A 43 -6.69 16.42 18.54
N TRP A 44 -7.03 16.13 17.29
CA TRP A 44 -8.28 15.57 16.80
C TRP A 44 -7.93 14.58 15.68
N THR A 45 -8.83 13.65 15.38
CA THR A 45 -8.67 12.79 14.19
C THR A 45 -8.84 13.64 12.94
N THR A 46 -7.78 13.76 12.14
CA THR A 46 -7.77 14.59 10.93
C THR A 46 -7.91 13.76 9.66
N ALA A 47 -7.31 12.56 9.62
CA ALA A 47 -7.47 11.63 8.53
C ALA A 47 -7.56 10.18 9.00
N ARG A 48 -8.26 9.37 8.21
CA ARG A 48 -8.31 7.90 8.35
C ARG A 48 -7.82 7.25 7.07
N ALA A 49 -6.98 6.23 7.22
CA ALA A 49 -6.54 5.36 6.15
C ALA A 49 -6.97 3.93 6.47
N CYS A 50 -7.70 3.29 5.56
CA CYS A 50 -8.09 1.89 5.72
C CYS A 50 -7.69 1.05 4.51
N PHE A 51 -7.42 -0.23 4.75
CA PHE A 51 -7.23 -1.24 3.72
C PHE A 51 -8.22 -2.39 3.91
N LYS A 52 -8.91 -2.73 2.83
CA LYS A 52 -9.76 -3.92 2.71
C LYS A 52 -9.01 -5.01 1.92
N PRO A 53 -8.56 -6.09 2.56
CA PRO A 53 -8.11 -7.29 1.86
C PRO A 53 -9.23 -7.93 1.06
N TYR A 54 -8.89 -8.75 0.08
CA TYR A 54 -9.86 -9.34 -0.86
C TYR A 54 -10.74 -8.29 -1.56
N GLY A 55 -10.16 -7.70 -2.60
CA GLY A 55 -10.72 -6.57 -3.34
C GLY A 55 -9.83 -5.34 -3.31
N ASP A 56 -8.77 -5.36 -2.51
CA ASP A 56 -7.61 -4.47 -2.62
C ASP A 56 -7.96 -2.97 -2.60
N VAL A 57 -8.92 -2.62 -1.76
CA VAL A 57 -9.45 -1.25 -1.70
C VAL A 57 -8.75 -0.47 -0.59
N LEU A 58 -8.19 0.67 -0.97
CA LEU A 58 -7.67 1.67 -0.06
C LEU A 58 -8.73 2.75 0.14
N PHE A 59 -8.97 3.15 1.38
CA PHE A 59 -9.89 4.23 1.72
C PHE A 59 -9.13 5.38 2.34
N ALA A 60 -9.42 6.61 1.92
CA ALA A 60 -8.94 7.84 2.51
C ALA A 60 -10.14 8.66 3.02
N GLY A 61 -10.22 8.85 4.33
CA GLY A 61 -11.27 9.60 5.00
C GLY A 61 -10.74 10.92 5.56
N ASP A 62 -11.46 12.00 5.27
CA ASP A 62 -11.23 13.31 5.87
C ASP A 62 -12.18 13.46 7.07
N GLU A 63 -11.61 13.56 8.27
CA GLU A 63 -12.34 13.53 9.52
C GLU A 63 -12.49 14.92 10.16
N PHE A 64 -11.81 15.95 9.63
CA PHE A 64 -11.73 17.25 10.27
C PHE A 64 -11.87 18.41 9.27
N LYS A 65 -12.68 19.40 9.60
CA LYS A 65 -12.97 20.53 8.70
C LYS A 65 -11.86 21.59 8.74
N ASP A 66 -10.70 21.27 8.18
CA ASP A 66 -9.57 22.19 7.99
C ASP A 66 -9.35 22.60 6.52
N GLY A 67 -10.04 21.95 5.58
CA GLY A 67 -9.92 22.21 4.14
C GLY A 67 -8.73 21.52 3.48
N ALA A 68 -8.02 20.65 4.20
CA ALA A 68 -6.94 19.84 3.66
C ALA A 68 -7.47 18.52 3.06
N SER A 69 -6.71 17.95 2.12
CA SER A 69 -7.00 16.62 1.59
C SER A 69 -6.50 15.54 2.55
N ALA A 70 -7.29 14.47 2.69
CA ALA A 70 -6.87 13.27 3.39
C ALA A 70 -6.22 12.28 2.40
N THR A 71 -5.11 11.68 2.81
CA THR A 71 -4.36 10.74 1.97
C THR A 71 -4.09 9.45 2.71
N THR A 72 -4.32 8.33 2.02
CA THR A 72 -3.81 7.01 2.41
C THR A 72 -2.52 6.74 1.64
N GLU A 73 -1.39 6.81 2.36
CA GLU A 73 -0.14 6.27 1.82
C GLU A 73 -0.09 4.77 2.10
N TRP A 74 0.38 4.01 1.12
CA TRP A 74 0.37 2.55 1.18
C TRP A 74 1.66 1.95 0.60
N GLN A 75 1.96 0.74 1.06
CA GLN A 75 3.02 -0.11 0.51
C GLN A 75 2.53 -1.54 0.41
N ASN A 76 2.91 -2.21 -0.68
CA ASN A 76 2.69 -3.64 -0.89
C ASN A 76 4.04 -4.34 -1.04
N GLU A 77 4.24 -5.36 -0.22
CA GLU A 77 5.39 -6.26 -0.29
C GLU A 77 4.95 -7.64 -0.77
N LEU A 78 5.81 -8.25 -1.58
CA LEU A 78 5.65 -9.61 -2.06
C LEU A 78 6.75 -10.50 -1.50
N ARG A 79 6.38 -11.76 -1.23
CA ARG A 79 7.32 -12.77 -0.76
C ARG A 79 7.96 -13.49 -1.95
N ASP A 80 9.28 -13.56 -2.01
CA ASP A 80 10.01 -14.32 -3.03
C ASP A 80 9.96 -15.84 -2.75
N SER A 81 10.52 -16.64 -3.66
CA SER A 81 10.59 -18.11 -3.53
C SER A 81 11.49 -18.59 -2.38
N ASN A 82 12.39 -17.74 -1.89
CA ASN A 82 13.26 -18.02 -0.75
C ASN A 82 12.62 -17.60 0.58
N GLY A 83 11.44 -17.00 0.54
CA GLY A 83 10.67 -16.58 1.70
C GLY A 83 10.96 -15.16 2.19
N ASN A 84 11.75 -14.37 1.46
CA ASN A 84 12.06 -12.98 1.81
C ASN A 84 10.97 -12.03 1.32
N TRP A 85 10.71 -10.98 2.09
CA TRP A 85 9.78 -9.91 1.71
C TRP A 85 10.52 -8.77 1.03
N GLY A 86 10.01 -8.30 -0.10
CA GLY A 86 10.54 -7.14 -0.82
C GLY A 86 9.44 -6.19 -1.25
N LEU A 87 9.72 -4.88 -1.20
CA LEU A 87 8.80 -3.85 -1.68
C LEU A 87 8.54 -4.06 -3.17
N TYR A 88 7.26 -4.21 -3.51
CA TYR A 88 6.81 -4.38 -4.88
C TYR A 88 6.21 -3.08 -5.43
N ARG A 89 5.26 -2.50 -4.70
CA ARG A 89 4.56 -1.27 -5.10
C ARG A 89 4.30 -0.38 -3.89
N ASN A 90 4.17 0.91 -4.12
CA ASN A 90 3.77 1.88 -3.11
C ASN A 90 3.02 3.05 -3.78
N GLY A 91 2.28 3.80 -2.98
CA GLY A 91 1.57 4.95 -3.52
C GLY A 91 0.75 5.74 -2.53
N LYS A 92 -0.07 6.63 -3.09
CA LYS A 92 -0.98 7.52 -2.37
C LYS A 92 -2.38 7.44 -3.00
N CYS A 93 -3.39 7.27 -2.16
CA CYS A 93 -4.79 7.45 -2.52
C CYS A 93 -5.30 8.73 -1.83
N THR A 94 -5.66 9.76 -2.60
CA THR A 94 -5.98 11.09 -2.06
C THR A 94 -7.45 11.44 -2.22
N TRP A 95 -8.09 11.83 -1.13
CA TRP A 95 -9.47 12.29 -1.07
C TRP A 95 -9.54 13.79 -0.77
N SER A 96 -10.32 14.51 -1.58
CA SER A 96 -10.51 15.98 -1.46
C SER A 96 -11.99 16.38 -1.35
N GLY A 97 -12.88 15.46 -0.96
CA GLY A 97 -14.32 15.74 -0.87
C GLY A 97 -14.78 16.37 0.45
N GLY A 98 -13.85 16.64 1.37
CA GLY A 98 -14.08 17.38 2.60
C GLY A 98 -14.51 16.54 3.81
N SER A 99 -14.52 17.19 4.96
CA SER A 99 -14.73 16.59 6.28
C SER A 99 -16.02 15.76 6.40
N GLY A 100 -15.90 14.64 7.10
CA GLY A 100 -16.97 13.66 7.34
C GLY A 100 -17.25 12.77 6.13
N THR A 101 -16.38 12.78 5.12
CA THR A 101 -16.53 11.96 3.92
C THR A 101 -15.24 11.23 3.58
N GLN A 102 -15.36 10.23 2.71
CA GLN A 102 -14.22 9.44 2.27
C GLN A 102 -14.30 9.15 0.76
N GLY A 103 -13.16 8.76 0.22
CA GLY A 103 -13.06 8.14 -1.09
C GLY A 103 -12.25 6.85 -1.03
N SER A 104 -12.32 6.08 -2.10
CA SER A 104 -11.53 4.87 -2.26
C SER A 104 -10.74 4.84 -3.57
N CYS A 105 -9.63 4.10 -3.53
CA CYS A 105 -8.86 3.72 -4.71
C CYS A 105 -8.80 2.19 -4.74
N ASN A 106 -9.32 1.60 -5.81
CA ASN A 106 -9.14 0.19 -6.08
C ASN A 106 -7.73 -0.04 -6.61
N LYS A 107 -7.01 -0.98 -6.01
CA LYS A 107 -5.70 -1.43 -6.46
C LYS A 107 -5.82 -2.89 -6.88
N GLU A 108 -4.99 -3.32 -7.81
CA GLU A 108 -4.89 -4.76 -8.13
C GLU A 108 -3.60 -5.27 -7.48
N MET A 109 -3.71 -5.75 -6.24
CA MET A 109 -2.59 -6.32 -5.49
C MET A 109 -2.68 -7.85 -5.55
N TYR A 110 -1.58 -8.54 -5.24
CA TYR A 110 -1.61 -9.99 -5.19
C TYR A 110 -2.33 -10.46 -3.93
N GLU A 111 -3.11 -11.53 -4.04
CA GLU A 111 -3.65 -12.24 -2.88
C GLU A 111 -2.54 -13.03 -2.18
N TYR A 112 -2.62 -13.16 -0.86
CA TYR A 112 -1.57 -13.78 -0.04
C TYR A 112 -1.26 -15.23 -0.46
N SER A 113 -2.28 -15.99 -0.86
CA SER A 113 -2.14 -17.38 -1.30
C SER A 113 -1.81 -17.54 -2.78
N SER A 114 -1.71 -16.44 -3.54
CA SER A 114 -1.44 -16.49 -4.98
C SER A 114 0.06 -16.49 -5.28
N LYS A 115 0.45 -17.09 -6.42
CA LYS A 115 1.79 -16.95 -6.96
C LYS A 115 1.98 -15.51 -7.44
N ASN A 116 3.02 -14.85 -6.96
CA ASN A 116 3.21 -13.42 -7.15
C ASN A 116 4.33 -13.08 -8.16
N ALA A 117 4.50 -11.79 -8.45
CA ALA A 117 5.50 -11.29 -9.39
C ALA A 117 6.96 -11.56 -8.97
N HIS A 118 7.24 -11.78 -7.69
CA HIS A 118 8.57 -12.16 -7.18
C HIS A 118 8.81 -13.68 -7.27
N GLY A 119 7.87 -14.43 -7.85
CA GLY A 119 7.97 -15.88 -8.07
C GLY A 119 7.66 -16.73 -6.84
N GLY A 120 7.38 -16.12 -5.68
CA GLY A 120 6.95 -16.80 -4.45
C GLY A 120 5.44 -16.75 -4.23
N VAL A 121 5.02 -17.03 -2.99
CA VAL A 121 3.64 -16.95 -2.51
C VAL A 121 3.61 -16.08 -1.26
N GLY A 122 2.78 -15.05 -1.28
CA GLY A 122 2.66 -14.08 -0.19
C GLY A 122 2.54 -12.65 -0.70
N SER A 123 1.61 -11.91 -0.10
CA SER A 123 1.40 -10.48 -0.32
C SER A 123 0.97 -9.84 0.99
N ARG A 124 1.55 -8.70 1.30
CA ARG A 124 1.18 -7.93 2.50
C ARG A 124 1.15 -6.45 2.20
N VAL A 125 0.25 -5.74 2.87
CA VAL A 125 0.01 -4.32 2.68
C VAL A 125 0.15 -3.61 4.01
N ARG A 126 0.63 -2.37 3.99
CA ARG A 126 0.51 -1.48 5.15
C ARG A 126 0.09 -0.11 4.67
N VAL A 127 -0.58 0.62 5.56
CA VAL A 127 -1.12 1.94 5.28
C VAL A 127 -0.73 2.93 6.36
N LYS A 128 -0.75 4.22 6.03
CA LYS A 128 -0.79 5.30 7.02
C LYS A 128 -1.69 6.42 6.50
N ALA A 129 -2.36 7.09 7.44
CA ALA A 129 -3.17 8.26 7.19
C ALA A 129 -2.29 9.52 7.22
N CYS A 130 -2.51 10.42 6.26
CA CYS A 130 -1.81 11.70 6.15
C CYS A 130 -2.79 12.84 5.85
N VAL A 131 -2.44 14.03 6.32
CA VAL A 131 -3.04 15.32 5.94
C VAL A 131 -1.90 16.24 5.54
N GLY A 132 -1.83 16.62 4.26
CA GLY A 132 -0.64 17.24 3.68
C GLY A 132 0.61 16.38 3.92
N ASP A 133 1.65 16.97 4.49
CA ASP A 133 2.91 16.26 4.83
C ASP A 133 2.92 15.63 6.23
N SER A 134 1.87 15.85 7.03
CA SER A 134 1.75 15.28 8.38
C SER A 134 1.09 13.91 8.32
N CYS A 135 1.79 12.88 8.80
CA CYS A 135 1.33 11.49 8.72
C CYS A 135 1.32 10.79 10.08
N SER A 136 0.44 9.79 10.18
CA SER A 136 0.46 8.80 11.25
C SER A 136 1.65 7.85 11.08
N SER A 137 1.89 7.03 12.11
CA SER A 137 2.79 5.88 11.96
C SER A 137 2.20 4.88 10.98
N TRP A 138 3.07 4.12 10.30
CA TRP A 138 2.65 2.98 9.51
C TRP A 138 1.86 1.98 10.35
N SER A 139 0.80 1.43 9.77
CA SER A 139 0.14 0.24 10.29
C SER A 139 1.14 -0.92 10.39
N ARG A 140 0.75 -1.95 11.14
CA ARG A 140 1.38 -3.26 11.00
C ARG A 140 1.17 -3.74 9.55
N TRP A 141 2.04 -4.65 9.11
CA TRP A 141 1.80 -5.38 7.88
C TRP A 141 0.53 -6.23 8.01
N ILE A 142 -0.37 -6.06 7.06
CA ILE A 142 -1.64 -6.76 6.90
C ILE A 142 -1.42 -7.80 5.80
N LEU A 143 -1.70 -9.08 6.07
CA LEU A 143 -1.68 -10.07 5.00
C LEU A 143 -2.87 -9.80 4.08
N ASN A 144 -2.67 -9.87 2.76
CA ASN A 144 -3.76 -9.69 1.81
C ASN A 144 -4.57 -10.99 1.69
N ALA A 145 -5.31 -11.33 2.74
CA ALA A 145 -6.00 -12.59 2.97
C ALA A 145 -7.26 -12.40 3.83
#